data_AF-A0A1B3LNN0-F1
#
_entry.id   AF-A0A1B3LNN0-F1
#
_cell.length_a   1.000
_cell.length_b   1.000
_cell.length_c   1.000
_cell.angle_alpha   90.00
_cell.angle_beta   90.00
_cell.angle_gamma   90.00
#
_symmetry.space_group_name_H-M   'P 1'
#
loop_
_entity.id
_entity.type
_entity.pdbx_description
1 polymer ?
#
loop_
_entity_poly.entity_id
_entity_poly.type
_entity_poly.pdbx_seq_one_letter_code
_entity_poly.pdbx_strand_id
1 'polypeptide(L)'
;MSDEEVELARRLARFKLSVRRTLGVSVNLDALLVDLDYRTRTLSEIEELTDDEELLVNLLLVRDLLSRKRDSAEDEAGTKAVRDYRFGARSG
;
A
#
# COMPACT_ATOMS: atom_id res chain seq x y z
N MET A 1 -7.47 -12.00 -9.50
CA MET A 1 -6.82 -11.63 -8.23
C MET A 1 -5.74 -12.64 -7.93
N SER A 2 -4.52 -12.18 -7.69
CA SER A 2 -3.46 -13.03 -7.16
C SER A 2 -3.73 -13.37 -5.69
N ASP A 3 -3.13 -14.46 -5.19
CA ASP A 3 -3.22 -14.82 -3.77
C ASP A 3 -2.70 -13.70 -2.86
N GLU A 4 -1.72 -12.93 -3.35
CA GLU A 4 -1.18 -11.75 -2.66
C GLU A 4 -2.20 -10.61 -2.53
N GLU A 5 -2.99 -10.34 -3.57
CA GLU A 5 -4.06 -9.34 -3.52
C GLU A 5 -5.16 -9.73 -2.52
N VAL A 6 -5.48 -11.01 -2.44
CA VAL A 6 -6.46 -11.55 -1.48
C VAL A 6 -5.95 -11.45 -0.05
N GLU A 7 -4.69 -11.80 0.19
CA GLU A 7 -4.07 -11.68 1.51
C GLU A 7 -3.97 -10.21 1.95
N LEU A 8 -3.59 -9.31 1.04
CA LEU A 8 -3.59 -7.86 1.29
C LEU A 8 -4.99 -7.38 1.67
N ALA A 9 -6.02 -7.76 0.90
CA ALA A 9 -7.40 -7.39 1.17
C ALA A 9 -7.86 -7.89 2.56
N ARG A 10 -7.50 -9.12 2.95
CA ARG A 10 -7.82 -9.65 4.30
C ARG A 10 -7.13 -8.86 5.40
N ARG A 11 -5.86 -8.50 5.22
CA ARG A 11 -5.11 -7.72 6.21
C ARG A 11 -5.68 -6.32 6.37
N LEU A 12 -5.99 -5.64 5.27
CA LEU A 12 -6.64 -4.33 5.29
C LEU A 12 -8.03 -4.39 5.97
N ALA A 13 -8.80 -5.44 5.70
CA ALA A 13 -10.09 -5.64 6.34
C ALA A 13 -9.95 -5.84 7.86
N ARG A 14 -8.99 -6.68 8.30
CA ARG A 14 -8.69 -6.88 9.73
C ARG A 14 -8.25 -5.58 10.38
N PHE A 15 -7.31 -4.86 9.77
CA PHE A 15 -6.84 -3.58 10.27
C PHE A 15 -7.99 -2.58 10.47
N LYS A 16 -8.84 -2.38 9.44
CA LYS A 16 -10.01 -1.50 9.54
C LYS A 16 -10.96 -1.90 10.67
N LEU A 17 -11.20 -3.20 10.87
CA LEU A 17 -12.04 -3.69 11.95
C LEU A 17 -11.42 -3.45 13.33
N SER A 18 -10.11 -3.66 13.48
CA SER A 18 -9.39 -3.40 14.72
C SER A 18 -9.40 -1.90 15.05
N VAL A 19 -9.09 -1.02 14.09
CA VAL A 19 -9.18 0.44 14.26
C VAL A 19 -10.58 0.86 14.69
N ARG A 20 -11.62 0.31 14.07
CA ARG A 20 -13.01 0.63 14.43
C ARG A 20 -13.39 0.15 15.83
N ARG A 21 -12.84 -0.97 16.29
CA ARG A 21 -13.12 -1.53 17.61
C ARG A 21 -12.37 -0.79 18.71
N THR A 22 -11.11 -0.45 18.49
CA THR A 22 -10.23 0.18 19.48
C THR A 22 -10.43 1.69 19.54
N LEU A 23 -10.48 2.37 18.39
CA LEU A 23 -10.53 3.84 18.31
C LEU A 23 -11.91 4.40 17.94
N GLY A 24 -12.86 3.55 17.51
CA GLY A 24 -14.17 4.00 17.05
C GLY A 24 -14.16 4.71 15.69
N VAL A 25 -13.01 4.80 15.03
CA VAL A 25 -12.82 5.49 13.75
C VAL A 25 -12.96 4.52 12.58
N SER A 26 -13.48 5.00 11.45
CA SER A 26 -13.54 4.22 10.21
C SER A 26 -12.48 4.70 9.21
N VAL A 27 -11.66 3.77 8.73
CA VAL A 27 -10.66 4.02 7.68
C VAL A 27 -11.26 3.79 6.29
N ASN A 28 -10.98 4.68 5.34
CA ASN A 28 -11.27 4.45 3.93
C ASN A 28 -10.13 3.66 3.28
N LEU A 29 -10.37 2.39 2.94
CA LEU A 29 -9.34 1.50 2.39
C LEU A 29 -8.94 1.87 0.95
N ASP A 30 -9.86 2.45 0.18
CA ASP A 30 -9.59 2.88 -1.19
C ASP A 30 -8.63 4.07 -1.19
N ALA A 31 -8.93 5.09 -0.38
CA ALA A 31 -8.04 6.23 -0.16
C ALA A 31 -6.69 5.80 0.45
N LEU A 32 -6.67 4.81 1.35
CA LEU A 32 -5.43 4.27 1.93
C LEU A 32 -4.49 3.64 0.87
N LEU A 33 -5.07 3.12 -0.23
CA LEU A 33 -4.33 2.46 -1.30
C LEU A 33 -3.87 3.42 -2.40
N VAL A 34 -4.62 4.49 -2.65
CA VAL A 34 -4.41 5.39 -3.79
C VAL A 34 -3.76 6.71 -3.37
N ASP A 35 -4.13 7.25 -2.20
CA ASP A 35 -3.71 8.57 -1.75
C ASP A 35 -2.60 8.45 -0.68
N LEU A 36 -1.40 8.87 -1.06
CA LEU A 36 -0.20 8.84 -0.21
C LEU A 36 -0.33 9.77 1.01
N ASP A 37 -0.93 10.94 0.84
CA ASP A 37 -1.09 11.92 1.91
C ASP A 37 -2.12 11.43 2.91
N TYR A 38 -3.26 10.92 2.42
CA TYR A 38 -4.27 10.28 3.27
C TYR A 38 -3.65 9.10 4.04
N ARG A 39 -2.92 8.21 3.35
CA ARG A 39 -2.26 7.07 3.97
C ARG A 39 -1.33 7.49 5.09
N THR A 40 -0.44 8.43 4.84
CA THR A 40 0.58 8.84 5.81
C THR A 40 -0.07 9.50 7.01
N ARG A 41 -1.01 10.42 6.77
CA ARG A 41 -1.75 11.10 7.84
C ARG A 41 -2.55 10.14 8.69
N THR A 42 -3.36 9.28 8.08
CA THR A 42 -4.25 8.36 8.80
C THR A 42 -3.47 7.32 9.58
N LEU A 43 -2.37 6.78 9.03
CA LEU A 43 -1.54 5.83 9.77
C LEU A 43 -0.86 6.51 10.97
N SER A 44 -0.29 7.70 10.81
CA SER A 44 0.30 8.44 11.94
C SER A 44 -0.73 8.83 12.99
N GLU A 45 -1.93 9.26 12.58
CA GLU A 45 -3.01 9.58 13.52
C GLU A 45 -3.48 8.36 14.31
N ILE A 46 -3.59 7.18 13.66
CA ILE A 46 -3.93 5.93 14.35
C ILE A 46 -2.82 5.53 15.33
N GLU A 47 -1.55 5.67 14.94
CA GLU A 47 -0.38 5.35 15.77
C GLU A 47 -0.34 6.21 17.04
N GLU A 48 -0.61 7.51 16.93
CA GLU A 48 -0.65 8.42 18.08
C GLU A 48 -1.86 8.20 19.01
N LEU A 49 -2.98 7.71 18.47
CA LEU A 49 -4.22 7.52 19.24
C LEU A 49 -4.33 6.14 19.90
N THR A 50 -3.51 5.17 19.50
CA THR A 50 -3.63 3.79 19.97
C THR A 50 -2.57 3.43 21.01
N ASP A 51 -3.02 2.91 22.14
CA ASP A 51 -2.17 2.25 23.15
C ASP A 51 -2.21 0.71 23.03
N ASP A 52 -2.97 0.19 22.07
CA ASP A 52 -3.15 -1.24 21.82
C ASP A 52 -1.97 -1.82 21.01
N GLU A 53 -1.19 -2.69 21.64
CA GLU A 53 -0.02 -3.34 21.05
C GLU A 53 -0.37 -4.16 19.81
N GLU A 54 -1.47 -4.93 19.81
CA GLU A 54 -1.87 -5.71 18.64
C GLU A 54 -2.26 -4.81 17.47
N LEU A 55 -2.90 -3.67 17.75
CA LEU A 55 -3.23 -2.69 16.72
C LEU A 55 -1.97 -2.04 16.13
N LEU A 56 -0.98 -1.71 16.97
CA LEU A 56 0.31 -1.18 16.53
C LEU A 56 1.07 -2.18 15.65
N VAL A 57 1.12 -3.46 16.05
CA VAL A 57 1.74 -4.51 15.24
C VAL A 57 1.04 -4.63 13.88
N ASN A 58 -0.29 -4.62 13.86
CA ASN A 58 -1.05 -4.66 12.61
C ASN A 58 -0.80 -3.43 11.73
N LEU A 59 -0.65 -2.24 12.33
CA LEU A 59 -0.32 -1.00 11.64
C LEU A 59 1.04 -1.10 10.93
N LEU A 60 2.07 -1.59 11.62
CA LEU A 60 3.40 -1.78 11.05
C LEU A 60 3.39 -2.76 9.88
N LEU A 61 2.67 -3.87 10.00
CA LEU A 61 2.52 -4.85 8.92
C LEU A 61 1.82 -4.27 7.69
N VAL A 62 0.77 -3.48 7.89
CA VAL A 62 0.07 -2.80 6.79
C VAL A 62 0.99 -1.77 6.13
N ARG A 63 1.77 -1.01 6.91
CA ARG A 63 2.72 -0.03 6.38
C ARG A 63 3.81 -0.68 5.51
N ASP A 64 4.34 -1.82 5.94
CA ASP A 64 5.33 -2.57 5.16
C ASP A 64 4.72 -3.06 3.83
N LEU A 65 3.52 -3.66 3.88
CA LEU A 65 2.82 -4.15 2.68
C LEU A 65 2.49 -3.02 1.69
N LEU A 66 2.04 -1.86 2.17
CA LEU A 66 1.72 -0.72 1.34
C LEU A 66 2.97 -0.05 0.74
N SER A 67 4.14 -0.18 1.39
CA SER A 67 5.42 0.26 0.84
C SER A 67 5.87 -0.67 -0.29
N ARG A 68 5.86 -1.99 -0.05
CA ARG A 68 6.24 -2.98 -1.07
C ARG A 68 5.39 -2.92 -2.33
N LYS A 69 4.06 -2.73 -2.18
CA LYS A 69 3.15 -2.60 -3.33
C LYS A 69 3.49 -1.39 -4.20
N ARG A 70 3.96 -0.30 -3.60
CA ARG A 70 4.38 0.90 -4.33
C ARG A 70 5.66 0.61 -5.12
N ASP A 71 6.65 0.00 -4.48
CA ASP A 71 7.93 -0.32 -5.12
C ASP A 71 7.72 -1.25 -6.34
N SER A 72 6.86 -2.27 -6.21
CA SER A 72 6.52 -3.15 -7.34
C SER A 72 5.81 -2.43 -8.50
N ALA A 73 5.00 -1.41 -8.21
CA ALA A 73 4.32 -0.62 -9.24
C ALA A 73 5.29 0.32 -9.98
N GLU A 74 6.30 0.85 -9.28
CA GLU A 74 7.35 1.69 -9.87
C GLU A 74 8.32 0.86 -10.75
N ASP A 75 8.65 -0.36 -10.33
CA ASP A 75 9.50 -1.29 -11.10
C ASP A 75 8.85 -1.75 -12.43
N GLU A 76 7.55 -2.06 -12.43
CA GLU A 76 6.84 -2.43 -13.66
C GLU A 76 6.70 -1.27 -14.65
N ALA A 77 6.56 -0.03 -14.15
CA ALA A 77 6.48 1.16 -14.98
C ALA A 77 7.82 1.49 -15.67
N GLY A 78 8.95 1.29 -14.98
CA GLY A 78 10.29 1.52 -15.54
C GLY A 78 10.68 0.53 -16.64
N THR A 79 10.19 -0.71 -16.57
CA THR A 79 10.60 -1.79 -17.48
C THR A 79 9.96 -1.69 -18.88
N LYS A 80 8.80 -1.01 -19.01
CA LYS A 80 8.11 -0.85 -20.31
C LYS A 80 8.69 0.26 -21.22
N ALA A 81 9.54 1.14 -20.70
CA ALA A 81 10.00 2.32 -21.45
C ALA A 81 11.29 2.12 -22.27
N VAL A 82 11.98 0.98 -22.17
CA VAL A 82 13.36 0.83 -22.69
C VAL A 82 13.47 -0.01 -23.97
N ARG A 83 12.40 -0.61 -24.48
CA ARG A 83 12.48 -1.58 -25.60
C ARG A 83 12.06 -1.07 -26.98
N ASP A 84 12.08 0.25 -27.22
CA ASP A 84 11.86 0.80 -28.56
C ASP A 84 12.75 2.02 -28.84
N TYR A 85 14.08 1.82 -28.80
CA TYR A 85 15.01 2.79 -29.40
C TYR A 85 16.05 2.09 -30.28
N ARG A 86 15.67 2.00 -31.56
CA ARG A 86 16.49 2.47 -32.70
C ARG A 86 17.85 1.81 -32.89
N PHE A 87 17.87 0.73 -33.68
CA PHE A 87 19.01 0.45 -34.56
C PHE A 87 18.57 0.03 -35.97
N GLY A 88 17.76 0.88 -36.59
CA GLY A 88 17.56 0.93 -38.04
C GLY A 88 18.39 2.08 -38.62
N ALA A 89 19.64 1.79 -38.98
CA ALA A 89 20.52 2.55 -39.88
C ALA A 89 21.77 1.67 -40.07
N ARG A 90 22.22 1.25 -41.27
CA ARG A 90 22.24 1.92 -42.57
C ARG A 90 22.29 0.85 -43.67
N SER A 91 21.40 0.95 -44.66
CA SER A 91 21.71 0.60 -46.05
C SER A 91 22.48 1.79 -46.65
N GLY A 92 23.55 1.51 -47.37
CA GLY A 92 24.40 2.49 -48.04
C GLY A 92 25.76 1.90 -48.33
#